data_AF-A0A962GNX8-F1
#
_entry.id   AF-A0A962GNX8-F1
#
_cell.length_a   1.000
_cell.length_b   1.000
_cell.length_c   1.000
_cell.angle_alpha   90.00
_cell.angle_beta   90.00
_cell.angle_gamma   90.00
#
_symmetry.space_group_name_H-M   'P 1'
#
loop_
_entity.id
_entity.type
_entity.pdbx_description
1 polymer ?
#
loop_
_entity_poly.entity_id
_entity_poly.type
_entity_poly.pdbx_seq_one_letter_code
_entity_poly.pdbx_strand_id
1 'polypeptide(L)'
;LIAARVNSADELAGYLLALGEAAATALASENPAPAGGFLVAAVRPGQQARIWLDLQPALPGETAARLTAALQGVEPMAVRRGTVLLALNASLWGGVGSTEHPYPAEWRVAAQERSGPIDVEQLVDQVWPTAATATTPAGFVLQPLEETDGSILRPQDWHFRSAGTTSGWAWSISDDEPRNGGYSTGLRIQLLVGVSARTGQSRQDFVEQFLVRTRRSAEVIQDCEVEALEGFRRRCLEVLQPPSAEGQSAFRVLYTLTWFEQLDLVAVATFGSPPEHWDDVAEARQMMSEVVLIGPNFGREETEGDSP
;
A
#
# COMPACT_ATOMS: atom_id res chain seq x y z
N LEU A 1 -16.98 19.83 -0.32
CA LEU A 1 -17.82 19.67 -1.54
C LEU A 1 -17.18 18.64 -2.45
N ILE A 2 -17.92 17.58 -2.81
CA ILE A 2 -17.45 16.46 -3.66
C ILE A 2 -16.81 16.95 -4.96
N ALA A 3 -17.34 18.01 -5.56
CA ALA A 3 -16.80 18.64 -6.78
C ALA A 3 -15.33 19.12 -6.66
N ALA A 4 -14.82 19.31 -5.43
CA ALA A 4 -13.44 19.68 -5.18
C ALA A 4 -12.54 18.47 -4.86
N ARG A 5 -13.10 17.25 -4.84
CA ARG A 5 -12.41 15.98 -4.54
C ARG A 5 -12.40 15.05 -5.76
N VAL A 6 -13.38 15.11 -6.66
CA VAL A 6 -13.42 14.30 -7.91
C VAL A 6 -12.96 15.11 -9.13
N ASN A 7 -12.54 14.44 -10.21
CA ASN A 7 -12.11 15.11 -11.44
C ASN A 7 -13.24 15.74 -12.23
N SER A 8 -14.37 15.04 -12.35
CA SER A 8 -15.55 15.49 -13.07
C SER A 8 -16.81 14.82 -12.51
N ALA A 9 -17.98 15.41 -12.76
CA ALA A 9 -19.26 14.78 -12.44
C ALA A 9 -19.51 13.53 -13.31
N ASP A 10 -18.99 13.51 -14.53
CA ASP A 10 -19.14 12.40 -15.48
C ASP A 10 -18.38 11.16 -15.01
N GLU A 11 -17.16 11.30 -14.47
CA GLU A 11 -16.41 10.18 -13.89
C GLU A 11 -17.13 9.57 -12.68
N LEU A 12 -17.68 10.43 -11.80
CA LEU A 12 -18.48 9.97 -10.67
C LEU A 12 -19.73 9.22 -11.15
N ALA A 13 -20.45 9.76 -12.12
CA ALA A 13 -21.64 9.12 -12.68
C ALA A 13 -21.29 7.77 -13.34
N GLY A 14 -20.19 7.72 -14.10
CA GLY A 14 -19.69 6.49 -14.72
C GLY A 14 -19.35 5.42 -13.69
N TYR A 15 -18.67 5.79 -12.61
CA TYR A 15 -18.35 4.85 -11.52
C TYR A 15 -19.60 4.31 -10.82
N LEU A 16 -20.59 5.16 -10.55
CA LEU A 16 -21.86 4.74 -9.96
C LEU A 16 -22.63 3.76 -10.86
N LEU A 17 -22.64 4.00 -12.19
CA LEU A 17 -23.25 3.10 -13.15
C LEU A 17 -22.52 1.75 -13.19
N ALA A 18 -21.19 1.75 -13.22
CA ALA A 18 -20.38 0.54 -13.24
C ALA A 18 -20.59 -0.32 -11.98
N LEU A 19 -20.69 0.31 -10.80
CA LEU A 19 -21.05 -0.40 -9.56
C LEU A 19 -22.44 -1.05 -9.67
N GLY A 20 -23.42 -0.34 -10.26
CA GLY A 20 -24.76 -0.87 -10.49
C GLY A 20 -24.79 -2.07 -11.43
N GLU A 21 -24.04 -2.00 -12.54
CA GLU A 21 -23.91 -3.10 -13.51
C GLU A 21 -23.19 -4.33 -12.92
N ALA A 22 -22.12 -4.10 -12.16
CA ALA A 22 -21.40 -5.15 -11.45
C ALA A 22 -22.31 -5.86 -10.44
N ALA A 23 -23.09 -5.10 -9.66
CA ALA A 23 -24.08 -5.66 -8.74
C ALA A 23 -25.15 -6.48 -9.45
N ALA A 24 -25.74 -5.93 -10.53
CA ALA A 24 -26.77 -6.62 -11.29
C ALA A 24 -26.26 -7.95 -11.88
N THR A 25 -25.02 -7.94 -12.39
CA THR A 25 -24.36 -9.13 -12.94
C THR A 25 -24.09 -10.17 -11.85
N ALA A 26 -23.56 -9.76 -10.70
CA ALA A 26 -23.24 -10.66 -9.59
C ALA A 26 -24.46 -11.37 -9.01
N LEU A 27 -25.63 -10.72 -9.08
CA LEU A 27 -26.89 -11.20 -8.52
C LEU A 27 -27.81 -11.87 -9.56
N ALA A 28 -27.42 -11.93 -10.83
CA ALA A 28 -28.29 -12.42 -11.91
C ALA A 28 -28.67 -13.91 -11.76
N SER A 29 -27.81 -14.72 -11.14
CA SER A 29 -28.01 -16.16 -10.95
C SER A 29 -28.46 -16.54 -9.53
N GLU A 30 -28.74 -15.56 -8.68
CA GLU A 30 -29.08 -15.77 -7.28
C GLU A 30 -30.55 -16.14 -7.07
N ASN A 31 -30.83 -16.86 -5.99
CA ASN A 31 -32.19 -17.10 -5.58
C ASN A 31 -32.78 -15.82 -4.95
N PRO A 32 -33.88 -15.27 -5.51
CA PRO A 32 -34.41 -13.99 -5.10
C PRO A 32 -34.98 -14.04 -3.68
N ALA A 33 -34.45 -13.19 -2.80
CA ALA A 33 -34.99 -12.95 -1.46
C ALA A 33 -35.03 -11.43 -1.22
N PRO A 34 -36.18 -10.81 -0.91
CA PRO A 34 -36.28 -9.36 -0.79
C PRO A 34 -35.27 -8.79 0.23
N ALA A 35 -34.46 -7.81 -0.21
CA ALA A 35 -33.53 -7.08 0.63
C ALA A 35 -33.38 -5.63 0.14
N GLY A 36 -33.07 -4.71 1.04
CA GLY A 36 -32.83 -3.31 0.67
C GLY A 36 -31.98 -2.58 1.70
N GLY A 37 -31.40 -1.45 1.30
CA GLY A 37 -30.46 -0.71 2.13
C GLY A 37 -29.42 0.01 1.28
N PHE A 38 -28.15 -0.08 1.64
CA PHE A 38 -27.06 0.62 0.96
C PHE A 38 -25.92 -0.29 0.53
N LEU A 39 -25.37 0.03 -0.63
CA LEU A 39 -24.01 -0.31 -1.01
C LEU A 39 -23.15 0.92 -0.73
N VAL A 40 -22.20 0.80 0.19
CA VAL A 40 -21.32 1.91 0.58
C VAL A 40 -19.99 1.71 -0.11
N ALA A 41 -19.57 2.71 -0.89
CA ALA A 41 -18.25 2.75 -1.51
C ALA A 41 -17.48 3.93 -0.94
N ALA A 42 -16.27 3.67 -0.46
CA ALA A 42 -15.31 4.71 -0.17
C ALA A 42 -14.21 4.64 -1.22
N VAL A 43 -13.80 5.79 -1.74
CA VAL A 43 -12.77 5.92 -2.77
C VAL A 43 -11.73 6.93 -2.29
N ARG A 44 -10.46 6.54 -2.32
CA ARG A 44 -9.31 7.37 -1.98
C ARG A 44 -8.49 7.66 -3.25
N PRO A 45 -7.58 8.66 -3.21
CA PRO A 45 -6.53 8.78 -4.21
C PRO A 45 -5.81 7.45 -4.43
N GLY A 46 -5.29 7.26 -5.64
CA GLY A 46 -4.57 6.02 -6.01
C GLY A 46 -5.44 4.90 -6.51
N GLN A 47 -6.68 5.22 -6.92
CA GLN A 47 -7.68 4.25 -7.34
C GLN A 47 -7.89 3.16 -6.28
N GLN A 48 -7.86 3.55 -5.01
CA GLN A 48 -8.16 2.66 -3.91
C GLN A 48 -9.65 2.79 -3.59
N ALA A 49 -10.36 1.66 -3.62
CA ALA A 49 -11.75 1.60 -3.17
C ALA A 49 -11.96 0.52 -2.12
N ARG A 50 -12.92 0.76 -1.24
CA ARG A 50 -13.45 -0.25 -0.32
C ARG A 50 -14.96 -0.21 -0.34
N ILE A 51 -15.56 -1.40 -0.28
CA ILE A 51 -17.00 -1.60 -0.39
C ILE A 51 -17.50 -2.22 0.91
N TRP A 52 -18.65 -1.72 1.38
CA TRP A 52 -19.41 -2.33 2.46
C TRP A 52 -20.87 -2.52 2.03
N LEU A 53 -21.48 -3.58 2.55
CA LEU A 53 -22.90 -3.86 2.36
C LEU A 53 -23.64 -3.52 3.66
N ASP A 54 -24.69 -2.72 3.55
CA ASP A 54 -25.60 -2.41 4.65
C ASP A 54 -27.04 -2.69 4.20
N LEU A 55 -27.37 -3.98 4.13
CA LEU A 55 -28.64 -4.48 3.61
C LEU A 55 -29.46 -5.13 4.73
N GLN A 56 -30.78 -4.93 4.66
CA GLN A 56 -31.77 -5.49 5.56
C GLN A 56 -32.86 -6.21 4.75
N PRO A 57 -33.11 -7.52 4.99
CA PRO A 57 -32.24 -8.43 5.74
C PRO A 57 -30.84 -8.55 5.11
N ALA A 58 -29.86 -8.97 5.91
CA ALA A 58 -28.53 -9.27 5.41
C ALA A 58 -28.58 -10.39 4.36
N LEU A 59 -27.79 -10.26 3.30
CA LEU A 59 -27.68 -11.30 2.29
C LEU A 59 -26.99 -12.55 2.87
N PRO A 60 -27.28 -13.75 2.33
CA PRO A 60 -26.51 -14.96 2.64
C PRO A 60 -25.02 -14.72 2.42
N GLY A 61 -24.17 -15.32 3.25
CA GLY A 61 -22.73 -15.04 3.26
C GLY A 61 -22.04 -15.23 1.90
N GLU A 62 -22.42 -16.25 1.14
CA GLU A 62 -21.88 -16.49 -0.20
C GLU A 62 -22.32 -15.43 -1.21
N THR A 63 -23.60 -15.08 -1.22
CA THR A 63 -24.17 -14.01 -2.06
C THR A 63 -23.55 -12.66 -1.73
N ALA A 64 -23.40 -12.35 -0.43
CA ALA A 64 -22.76 -11.14 0.06
C ALA A 64 -21.28 -11.07 -0.37
N ALA A 65 -20.53 -12.16 -0.21
CA ALA A 65 -19.12 -12.21 -0.62
C ALA A 65 -18.94 -12.01 -2.12
N ARG A 66 -19.79 -12.65 -2.94
CA ARG A 66 -19.75 -12.51 -4.40
C ARG A 66 -20.10 -11.09 -4.84
N LEU A 67 -21.14 -10.49 -4.25
CA LEU A 67 -21.52 -9.11 -4.52
C LEU A 67 -20.40 -8.14 -4.14
N THR A 68 -19.80 -8.30 -2.95
CA THR A 68 -18.66 -7.49 -2.50
C THR A 68 -17.47 -7.62 -3.44
N ALA A 69 -17.10 -8.84 -3.84
CA ALA A 69 -15.99 -9.07 -4.76
C ALA A 69 -16.23 -8.45 -6.15
N ALA A 70 -17.45 -8.55 -6.67
CA ALA A 70 -17.82 -7.93 -7.94
C ALA A 70 -17.73 -6.39 -7.87
N LEU A 71 -18.21 -5.80 -6.79
CA LEU A 71 -18.14 -4.35 -6.56
C LEU A 71 -16.70 -3.86 -6.33
N GLN A 72 -15.87 -4.64 -5.62
CA GLN A 72 -14.45 -4.33 -5.41
C GLN A 72 -13.62 -4.46 -6.70
N GLY A 73 -14.07 -5.26 -7.67
CA GLY A 73 -13.43 -5.40 -8.98
C GLY A 73 -13.71 -4.26 -9.96
N VAL A 74 -14.61 -3.33 -9.63
CA VAL A 74 -14.87 -2.14 -10.45
C VAL A 74 -13.74 -1.15 -10.28
N GLU A 75 -13.13 -0.74 -11.41
CA GLU A 75 -12.05 0.26 -11.42
C GLU A 75 -12.49 1.56 -10.72
N PRO A 76 -11.81 1.97 -9.63
CA PRO A 76 -12.23 3.14 -8.87
C PRO A 76 -12.04 4.44 -9.64
N MET A 77 -13.00 5.35 -9.52
CA MET A 77 -12.86 6.70 -10.07
C MET A 77 -11.63 7.42 -9.49
N ALA A 78 -11.04 8.32 -10.27
CA ALA A 78 -9.94 9.14 -9.80
C ALA A 78 -10.41 10.19 -8.78
N VAL A 79 -9.81 10.16 -7.59
CA VAL A 79 -10.03 11.12 -6.52
C VAL A 79 -8.78 11.97 -6.32
N ARG A 80 -8.93 13.30 -6.36
CA ARG A 80 -7.82 14.27 -6.26
C ARG A 80 -7.29 14.41 -4.84
N ARG A 81 -8.17 14.33 -3.83
CA ARG A 81 -7.82 14.53 -2.42
C ARG A 81 -8.88 14.01 -1.45
N GLY A 82 -8.41 13.45 -0.33
CA GLY A 82 -9.24 12.93 0.76
C GLY A 82 -10.11 11.74 0.34
N THR A 83 -10.86 11.18 1.28
CA THR A 83 -11.79 10.09 1.00
C THR A 83 -13.10 10.64 0.43
N VAL A 84 -13.62 10.02 -0.62
CA VAL A 84 -14.98 10.25 -1.12
C VAL A 84 -15.84 9.06 -0.70
N LEU A 85 -16.87 9.33 0.09
CA LEU A 85 -17.85 8.34 0.52
C LEU A 85 -19.12 8.47 -0.33
N LEU A 86 -19.54 7.33 -0.88
CA LEU A 86 -20.73 7.18 -1.71
C LEU A 86 -21.62 6.12 -1.06
N ALA A 87 -22.92 6.39 -1.02
CA ALA A 87 -23.91 5.42 -0.57
C ALA A 87 -24.95 5.27 -1.68
N LEU A 88 -25.00 4.08 -2.28
CA LEU A 88 -25.95 3.74 -3.32
C LEU A 88 -27.12 3.03 -2.65
N ASN A 89 -28.30 3.62 -2.75
CA ASN A 89 -29.52 3.02 -2.23
C ASN A 89 -29.92 1.82 -3.13
N ALA A 90 -30.03 0.64 -2.54
CA ALA A 90 -30.29 -0.60 -3.23
C ALA A 90 -31.66 -1.18 -2.86
N SER A 91 -32.37 -1.64 -3.88
CA SER A 91 -33.62 -2.40 -3.79
C SER A 91 -33.40 -3.71 -4.55
N LEU A 92 -33.35 -4.82 -3.81
CA LEU A 92 -33.06 -6.14 -4.35
C LEU A 92 -34.32 -7.02 -4.26
N TRP A 93 -34.72 -7.59 -5.40
CA TRP A 93 -35.83 -8.54 -5.52
C TRP A 93 -37.14 -8.07 -4.85
N GLY A 94 -37.49 -6.80 -5.03
CA GLY A 94 -38.70 -6.20 -4.47
C GLY A 94 -38.57 -5.75 -3.00
N GLY A 95 -37.38 -5.86 -2.40
CA GLY A 95 -37.07 -5.22 -1.13
C GLY A 95 -37.10 -3.69 -1.22
N VAL A 96 -37.42 -3.01 -0.13
CA VAL A 96 -37.50 -1.54 -0.11
C VAL A 96 -36.15 -0.97 0.32
N GLY A 97 -35.65 0.01 -0.42
CA GLY A 97 -34.45 0.76 -0.04
C GLY A 97 -34.61 1.48 1.30
N SER A 98 -33.51 1.82 1.95
CA SER A 98 -33.55 2.52 3.24
C SER A 98 -33.53 4.04 3.06
N THR A 99 -34.16 4.78 3.97
CA THR A 99 -34.03 6.25 4.06
C THR A 99 -33.14 6.69 5.22
N GLU A 100 -32.66 5.73 6.02
CA GLU A 100 -31.74 5.95 7.11
C GLU A 100 -30.32 6.20 6.58
N HIS A 101 -29.41 6.61 7.45
CA HIS A 101 -28.00 6.73 7.08
C HIS A 101 -27.35 5.34 7.03
N PRO A 102 -26.48 5.07 6.04
CA PRO A 102 -25.76 3.81 5.98
C PRO A 102 -24.91 3.62 7.23
N TYR A 103 -25.03 2.47 7.87
CA TYR A 103 -24.23 2.11 9.04
C TYR A 103 -23.82 0.62 9.00
N PRO A 104 -22.90 0.27 8.09
CA PRO A 104 -22.43 -1.10 7.90
C PRO A 104 -22.01 -1.78 9.21
N ALA A 105 -22.09 -3.11 9.24
CA ALA A 105 -21.76 -3.90 10.43
C ALA A 105 -20.33 -3.62 10.96
N GLU A 106 -19.34 -3.48 10.07
CA GLU A 106 -17.95 -3.15 10.44
C GLU A 106 -17.85 -1.79 11.15
N TRP A 107 -18.61 -0.81 10.68
CA TRP A 107 -18.64 0.54 11.25
C TRP A 107 -19.28 0.53 12.64
N ARG A 108 -20.34 -0.27 12.83
CA ARG A 108 -20.97 -0.47 14.15
C ARG A 108 -20.02 -1.07 15.17
N VAL A 109 -19.22 -2.06 14.77
CA VAL A 109 -18.22 -2.67 15.65
C VAL A 109 -17.14 -1.66 16.02
N ALA A 110 -16.53 -0.98 15.04
CA ALA A 110 -15.50 0.01 15.28
C ALA A 110 -15.98 1.21 16.13
N ALA A 111 -17.24 1.61 15.99
CA ALA A 111 -17.85 2.67 16.77
C ALA A 111 -18.12 2.29 18.24
N GLN A 112 -18.40 1.01 18.53
CA GLN A 112 -18.61 0.53 19.90
C GLN A 112 -17.34 0.60 20.75
N GLU A 113 -16.16 0.57 20.11
CA GLU A 113 -14.86 0.68 20.76
C GLU A 113 -14.49 2.13 21.15
N ARG A 114 -15.33 3.12 20.80
CA ARG A 114 -15.07 4.54 21.07
C ARG A 114 -16.02 5.13 22.11
N SER A 115 -15.49 6.11 22.84
CA SER A 115 -16.26 7.04 23.68
C SER A 115 -16.21 8.44 23.04
N GLY A 116 -17.35 8.98 22.61
CA GLY A 116 -17.46 10.33 22.03
C GLY A 116 -18.15 10.39 20.65
N PRO A 117 -18.33 11.61 20.09
CA PRO A 117 -18.97 11.78 18.79
C PRO A 117 -18.16 11.15 17.65
N ILE A 118 -18.84 10.46 16.75
CA ILE A 118 -18.23 9.68 15.66
C ILE A 118 -18.07 10.57 14.42
N ASP A 119 -16.82 10.80 14.02
CA ASP A 119 -16.50 11.33 12.69
C ASP A 119 -16.47 10.17 11.68
N VAL A 120 -17.29 10.27 10.63
CA VAL A 120 -17.41 9.23 9.60
C VAL A 120 -16.11 9.07 8.81
N GLU A 121 -15.36 10.13 8.54
CA GLU A 121 -14.05 10.03 7.86
C GLU A 121 -13.06 9.26 8.75
N GLN A 122 -13.04 9.51 10.06
CA GLN A 122 -12.19 8.75 11.00
C GLN A 122 -12.63 7.30 11.16
N LEU A 123 -13.95 7.04 11.19
CA LEU A 123 -14.48 5.68 11.28
C LEU A 123 -14.10 4.87 10.04
N VAL A 124 -14.19 5.50 8.87
CA VAL A 124 -13.74 4.91 7.61
C VAL A 124 -12.24 4.69 7.63
N ASP A 125 -11.44 5.62 8.16
CA ASP A 125 -10.00 5.41 8.29
C ASP A 125 -9.65 4.21 9.20
N GLN A 126 -10.42 4.00 10.27
CA GLN A 126 -10.25 2.86 11.18
C GLN A 126 -10.66 1.53 10.55
N VAL A 127 -11.81 1.50 9.85
CA VAL A 127 -12.29 0.27 9.19
C VAL A 127 -11.67 0.03 7.82
N TRP A 128 -10.94 1.01 7.28
CA TRP A 128 -10.17 0.93 6.04
C TRP A 128 -8.67 0.97 6.35
N PRO A 129 -8.12 -0.07 6.99
CA PRO A 129 -6.68 -0.18 7.14
C PRO A 129 -6.03 -0.22 5.75
N THR A 130 -5.15 0.74 5.52
CA THR A 130 -4.15 0.70 4.45
C THR A 130 -3.32 -0.59 4.66
N ALA A 131 -3.37 -1.51 3.70
CA ALA A 131 -2.48 -2.68 3.63
C ALA A 131 -2.25 -3.45 4.96
N ALA A 132 -3.30 -3.93 5.64
CA ALA A 132 -3.12 -4.88 6.75
C ALA A 132 -4.30 -5.86 6.91
N THR A 133 -4.80 -6.40 5.80
CA THR A 133 -5.42 -7.73 5.79
C THR A 133 -5.17 -8.41 4.44
N ALA A 134 -3.97 -8.22 3.87
CA ALA A 134 -3.35 -9.39 3.27
C ALA A 134 -3.13 -10.31 4.47
N THR A 135 -3.80 -11.46 4.53
CA THR A 135 -3.47 -12.50 5.51
C THR A 135 -1.95 -12.61 5.49
N THR A 136 -1.29 -12.23 6.59
CA THR A 136 0.17 -12.27 6.63
C THR A 136 0.57 -13.68 6.21
N PRO A 137 1.30 -13.85 5.10
CA PRO A 137 1.64 -15.17 4.62
C PRO A 137 2.32 -15.96 5.74
N ALA A 138 2.06 -17.27 5.81
CA ALA A 138 2.66 -18.10 6.85
C ALA A 138 4.19 -17.94 6.81
N GLY A 139 4.81 -17.71 7.97
CA GLY A 139 6.25 -17.46 8.08
C GLY A 139 6.68 -16.00 7.89
N PHE A 140 5.74 -15.07 7.66
CA PHE A 140 6.01 -13.63 7.61
C PHE A 140 5.39 -12.89 8.79
N VAL A 141 5.91 -11.70 9.08
CA VAL A 141 5.37 -10.74 10.04
C VAL A 141 5.38 -9.35 9.41
N LEU A 142 4.34 -8.55 9.70
CA LEU A 142 4.30 -7.15 9.32
C LEU A 142 5.22 -6.35 10.25
N GLN A 143 6.27 -5.75 9.68
CA GLN A 143 7.24 -4.94 10.39
C GLN A 143 6.94 -3.46 10.14
N PRO A 144 6.55 -2.68 11.17
CA PRO A 144 6.39 -1.23 11.03
C PRO A 144 7.74 -0.55 10.77
N LEU A 145 7.70 0.50 9.96
CA LEU A 145 8.77 1.47 9.73
C LEU A 145 8.36 2.76 10.45
N GLU A 146 8.65 2.81 11.76
CA GLU A 146 8.10 3.80 12.69
C GLU A 146 8.30 5.24 12.22
N GLU A 147 9.48 5.55 11.67
CA GLU A 147 9.84 6.93 11.31
C GLU A 147 9.04 7.47 10.12
N THR A 148 8.42 6.59 9.35
CA THR A 148 7.64 6.96 8.16
C THR A 148 6.19 6.50 8.21
N ASP A 149 5.73 5.93 9.32
CA ASP A 149 4.44 5.22 9.41
C ASP A 149 4.31 4.10 8.34
N GLY A 150 5.44 3.69 7.77
CA GLY A 150 5.50 2.68 6.72
C GLY A 150 5.39 1.26 7.27
N SER A 151 5.39 0.28 6.38
CA SER A 151 5.44 -1.13 6.78
C SER A 151 6.01 -2.03 5.69
N ILE A 152 6.51 -3.18 6.10
CA ILE A 152 7.06 -4.20 5.21
C ILE A 152 6.78 -5.60 5.76
N LEU A 153 6.46 -6.55 4.89
CA LEU A 153 6.42 -7.96 5.27
C LEU A 153 7.84 -8.52 5.30
N ARG A 154 8.26 -9.04 6.45
CA ARG A 154 9.56 -9.73 6.60
C ARG A 154 9.36 -11.16 7.05
N PRO A 155 10.27 -12.10 6.71
CA PRO A 155 10.26 -13.41 7.33
C PRO A 155 10.36 -13.29 8.85
N GLN A 156 9.59 -14.12 9.56
CA GLN A 156 9.43 -14.06 11.02
C GLN A 156 10.78 -14.19 11.74
N ASP A 157 11.64 -15.09 11.25
CA ASP A 157 12.92 -15.43 11.86
C ASP A 157 14.07 -14.50 11.43
N TRP A 158 13.81 -13.51 10.56
CA TRP A 158 14.85 -12.56 10.12
C TRP A 158 15.00 -11.41 11.11
N HIS A 159 16.22 -10.87 11.21
CA HIS A 159 16.55 -9.76 12.06
C HIS A 159 16.11 -8.44 11.43
N PHE A 160 15.61 -7.49 12.24
CA PHE A 160 15.27 -6.13 11.80
C PHE A 160 16.05 -5.09 12.62
N ARG A 161 16.53 -4.05 11.95
CA ARG A 161 17.15 -2.88 12.58
C ARG A 161 16.74 -1.60 11.86
N SER A 162 16.44 -0.55 12.61
CA SER A 162 16.29 0.83 12.12
C SER A 162 17.44 1.70 12.63
N ALA A 163 17.79 2.73 11.86
CA ALA A 163 18.77 3.73 12.26
C ALA A 163 18.54 5.06 11.55
N GLY A 164 18.66 6.16 12.30
CA GLY A 164 18.84 7.49 11.72
C GLY A 164 20.19 7.60 11.01
N THR A 165 20.24 8.39 9.94
CA THR A 165 21.45 8.71 9.18
C THR A 165 21.57 10.22 9.04
N THR A 166 22.75 10.70 8.61
CA THR A 166 22.93 12.12 8.26
C THR A 166 22.01 12.58 7.13
N SER A 167 21.44 11.63 6.37
CA SER A 167 20.59 11.91 5.22
C SER A 167 19.14 11.48 5.32
N GLY A 168 18.69 10.94 6.45
CA GLY A 168 17.33 10.44 6.62
C GLY A 168 17.37 9.18 7.46
N TRP A 169 16.79 8.08 6.98
CA TRP A 169 16.67 6.83 7.73
C TRP A 169 17.18 5.63 6.94
N ALA A 170 17.56 4.59 7.67
CA ALA A 170 17.91 3.31 7.09
C ALA A 170 17.28 2.17 7.87
N TRP A 171 16.77 1.18 7.15
CA TRP A 171 16.27 -0.07 7.70
C TRP A 171 17.04 -1.24 7.09
N SER A 172 17.38 -2.21 7.92
CA SER A 172 18.02 -3.46 7.50
C SER A 172 17.20 -4.65 7.98
N ILE A 173 16.95 -5.60 7.09
CA ILE A 173 16.34 -6.89 7.37
C ILE A 173 17.28 -7.98 6.86
N SER A 174 17.68 -8.93 7.69
CA SER A 174 18.67 -9.96 7.30
C SER A 174 18.39 -11.33 7.90
N ASP A 175 18.81 -12.38 7.19
CA ASP A 175 18.72 -13.78 7.64
C ASP A 175 19.74 -14.13 8.73
N ASP A 176 20.80 -13.34 8.84
CA ASP A 176 21.84 -13.44 9.85
C ASP A 176 21.88 -12.19 10.73
N GLU A 177 22.51 -12.31 11.90
CA GLU A 177 22.81 -11.14 12.72
C GLU A 177 23.99 -10.38 12.07
N PRO A 178 23.80 -9.11 11.64
CA PRO A 178 24.81 -8.39 10.87
C PRO A 178 26.13 -8.28 11.62
N ARG A 179 27.21 -8.86 11.09
CA ARG A 179 28.56 -8.71 11.63
C ARG A 179 29.26 -7.55 10.91
N ASN A 180 29.78 -6.58 11.68
CA ASN A 180 30.48 -5.40 11.15
C ASN A 180 29.68 -4.57 10.12
N GLY A 181 28.34 -4.59 10.20
CA GLY A 181 27.46 -3.80 9.33
C GLY A 181 27.15 -4.43 7.96
N GLY A 182 27.67 -5.62 7.65
CA GLY A 182 27.27 -6.44 6.51
C GLY A 182 26.30 -7.55 6.93
N TYR A 183 25.53 -8.06 5.96
CA TYR A 183 24.63 -9.22 6.11
C TYR A 183 24.93 -10.24 5.00
N SER A 184 24.67 -11.53 5.24
CA SER A 184 24.79 -12.57 4.21
C SER A 184 23.67 -12.49 3.20
N THR A 185 22.42 -12.44 3.65
CA THR A 185 21.25 -12.26 2.79
C THR A 185 20.29 -11.30 3.46
N GLY A 186 19.76 -10.36 2.69
CA GLY A 186 18.93 -9.33 3.30
C GLY A 186 18.50 -8.21 2.40
N LEU A 187 17.71 -7.32 2.98
CA LEU A 187 17.31 -6.05 2.42
C LEU A 187 17.89 -4.92 3.26
N ARG A 188 18.48 -3.93 2.60
CA ARG A 188 18.72 -2.61 3.18
C ARG A 188 17.97 -1.55 2.41
N ILE A 189 17.18 -0.75 3.11
CA ILE A 189 16.50 0.42 2.56
C ILE A 189 17.17 1.65 3.15
N GLN A 190 17.62 2.57 2.30
CA GLN A 190 18.06 3.89 2.72
C GLN A 190 17.12 4.95 2.16
N LEU A 191 16.39 5.64 3.04
CA LEU A 191 15.55 6.78 2.69
C LEU A 191 16.35 8.08 2.85
N LEU A 192 16.57 8.75 1.74
CA LEU A 192 17.30 10.01 1.63
C LEU A 192 16.31 11.16 1.54
N VAL A 193 16.41 12.10 2.48
CA VAL A 193 15.60 13.32 2.54
C VAL A 193 16.35 14.48 1.88
N GLY A 194 15.67 15.50 1.35
CA GLY A 194 16.32 16.70 0.84
C GLY A 194 17.37 16.46 -0.26
N VAL A 195 17.20 15.45 -1.12
CA VAL A 195 18.20 15.06 -2.12
C VAL A 195 18.49 16.21 -3.08
N SER A 196 17.45 16.87 -3.56
CA SER A 196 17.58 17.99 -4.49
C SER A 196 18.23 19.19 -3.79
N ALA A 197 17.79 19.49 -2.57
CA ALA A 197 18.35 20.58 -1.78
C ALA A 197 19.85 20.41 -1.48
N ARG A 198 20.31 19.17 -1.27
CA ARG A 198 21.70 18.88 -0.87
C ARG A 198 22.66 18.66 -2.02
N THR A 199 22.19 18.05 -3.10
CA THR A 199 23.05 17.68 -4.23
C THR A 199 22.98 18.69 -5.38
N GLY A 200 21.93 19.52 -5.42
CA GLY A 200 21.63 20.38 -6.56
C GLY A 200 21.14 19.63 -7.80
N GLN A 201 20.93 18.31 -7.70
CA GLN A 201 20.45 17.45 -8.78
C GLN A 201 18.95 17.19 -8.62
N SER A 202 18.25 16.87 -9.71
CA SER A 202 16.91 16.31 -9.55
C SER A 202 16.98 14.93 -8.91
N ARG A 203 15.91 14.50 -8.22
CA ARG A 203 15.81 13.14 -7.67
C ARG A 203 16.00 12.06 -8.74
N GLN A 204 15.50 12.31 -9.95
CA GLN A 204 15.67 11.40 -11.08
C GLN A 204 17.14 11.34 -11.53
N ASP A 205 17.82 12.48 -11.67
CA ASP A 205 19.24 12.50 -12.05
C ASP A 205 20.12 11.81 -11.01
N PHE A 206 19.78 11.97 -9.72
CA PHE A 206 20.46 11.26 -8.63
C PHE A 206 20.34 9.74 -8.80
N VAL A 207 19.13 9.25 -9.09
CA VAL A 207 18.84 7.83 -9.35
C VAL A 207 19.59 7.34 -10.60
N GLU A 208 19.55 8.09 -11.70
CA GLU A 208 20.23 7.71 -12.94
C GLU A 208 21.76 7.70 -12.77
N GLN A 209 22.34 8.63 -12.01
CA GLN A 209 23.77 8.61 -11.69
C GLN A 209 24.15 7.40 -10.84
N PHE A 210 23.31 7.02 -9.87
CA PHE A 210 23.50 5.80 -9.12
C PHE A 210 23.55 4.59 -10.06
N LEU A 211 22.56 4.45 -10.94
CA LEU A 211 22.47 3.33 -11.88
C LEU A 211 23.68 3.30 -12.84
N VAL A 212 24.10 4.45 -13.39
CA VAL A 212 25.28 4.54 -14.26
C VAL A 212 26.55 4.07 -13.54
N ARG A 213 26.74 4.43 -12.27
CA ARG A 213 27.89 3.95 -11.48
C ARG A 213 27.82 2.44 -11.28
N THR A 214 26.66 1.92 -10.89
CA THR A 214 26.46 0.49 -10.65
C THR A 214 26.71 -0.35 -11.90
N ARG A 215 26.20 0.07 -13.07
CA ARG A 215 26.43 -0.62 -14.35
C ARG A 215 27.90 -0.66 -14.79
N ARG A 216 28.75 0.24 -14.28
CA ARG A 216 30.19 0.25 -14.56
C ARG A 216 30.98 -0.71 -13.68
N SER A 217 30.43 -1.10 -12.53
CA SER A 217 31.14 -1.90 -11.53
C SER A 217 30.60 -3.32 -11.37
N ALA A 218 29.52 -3.67 -12.05
CA ALA A 218 28.85 -4.97 -11.92
C ALA A 218 28.29 -5.45 -13.26
N GLU A 219 28.12 -6.76 -13.39
CA GLU A 219 27.46 -7.37 -14.54
C GLU A 219 25.94 -7.18 -14.40
N VAL A 220 25.28 -6.65 -15.43
CA VAL A 220 23.82 -6.43 -15.40
C VAL A 220 23.09 -7.71 -15.78
N ILE A 221 22.19 -8.15 -14.90
CA ILE A 221 21.32 -9.31 -15.12
C ILE A 221 19.96 -8.85 -15.65
N GLN A 222 19.37 -7.84 -15.00
CA GLN A 222 18.07 -7.29 -15.38
C GLN A 222 18.05 -5.78 -15.17
N ASP A 223 17.43 -5.07 -16.10
CA ASP A 223 17.24 -3.62 -16.03
C ASP A 223 15.77 -3.33 -16.31
N CYS A 224 15.06 -2.89 -15.29
CA CYS A 224 13.63 -2.65 -15.38
C CYS A 224 13.36 -1.26 -15.97
N GLU A 225 12.24 -1.11 -16.67
CA GLU A 225 11.76 0.21 -17.05
C GLU A 225 11.32 1.02 -15.83
N VAL A 226 11.18 2.34 -16.01
CA VAL A 226 10.62 3.20 -14.98
C VAL A 226 9.12 2.92 -14.88
N GLU A 227 8.70 2.54 -13.69
CA GLU A 227 7.31 2.40 -13.31
C GLU A 227 6.83 3.71 -12.68
N ALA A 228 5.71 4.25 -13.17
CA ALA A 228 5.05 5.39 -12.57
C ALA A 228 3.91 4.89 -11.68
N LEU A 229 4.01 5.15 -10.39
CA LEU A 229 3.01 4.82 -9.39
C LEU A 229 2.44 6.13 -8.83
N GLU A 230 1.36 6.05 -8.05
CA GLU A 230 0.80 7.27 -7.48
C GLU A 230 1.80 7.93 -6.51
N GLY A 231 2.18 9.17 -6.79
CA GLY A 231 3.02 9.99 -5.91
C GLY A 231 4.52 9.68 -5.96
N PHE A 232 4.94 8.62 -6.65
CA PHE A 232 6.34 8.28 -6.81
C PHE A 232 6.60 7.46 -8.09
N ARG A 233 7.88 7.38 -8.46
CA ARG A 233 8.35 6.53 -9.54
C ARG A 233 9.34 5.53 -8.99
N ARG A 234 9.41 4.37 -9.63
CA ARG A 234 10.26 3.26 -9.23
C ARG A 234 11.00 2.69 -10.42
N ARG A 235 12.22 2.19 -10.20
CA ARG A 235 12.97 1.42 -11.19
C ARG A 235 13.80 0.36 -10.47
N CYS A 236 13.94 -0.82 -11.07
CA CYS A 236 14.86 -1.84 -10.59
C CYS A 236 16.07 -2.07 -11.50
N LEU A 237 17.17 -2.49 -10.88
CA LEU A 237 18.38 -2.96 -11.54
C LEU A 237 18.91 -4.17 -10.77
N GLU A 238 18.94 -5.32 -11.42
CA GLU A 238 19.55 -6.53 -10.89
C GLU A 238 20.94 -6.73 -11.50
N VAL A 239 21.92 -7.00 -10.64
CA VAL A 239 23.32 -7.16 -11.04
C VAL A 239 23.99 -8.32 -10.31
N LEU A 240 25.02 -8.87 -10.93
CA LEU A 240 26.03 -9.68 -10.26
C LEU A 240 27.22 -8.79 -9.91
N GLN A 241 27.42 -8.53 -8.62
CA GLN A 241 28.56 -7.78 -8.13
C GLN A 241 29.75 -8.72 -7.96
N PRO A 242 30.94 -8.36 -8.50
CA PRO A 242 32.14 -9.12 -8.24
C PRO A 242 32.54 -9.02 -6.75
N PRO A 243 33.35 -9.97 -6.24
CA PRO A 243 33.93 -9.88 -4.91
C PRO A 243 34.58 -8.52 -4.65
N SER A 244 34.27 -7.89 -3.51
CA SER A 244 34.86 -6.60 -3.15
C SER A 244 36.28 -6.72 -2.58
N ALA A 245 36.65 -7.91 -2.15
CA ALA A 245 37.97 -8.25 -1.63
C ALA A 245 38.34 -9.72 -1.91
N GLU A 246 39.63 -10.03 -1.81
CA GLU A 246 40.14 -11.39 -1.93
C GLU A 246 39.54 -12.29 -0.84
N GLY A 247 38.99 -13.43 -1.25
CA GLY A 247 38.29 -14.36 -0.35
C GLY A 247 36.80 -14.07 -0.11
N GLN A 248 36.22 -13.07 -0.76
CA GLN A 248 34.76 -12.88 -0.80
C GLN A 248 34.15 -13.54 -2.04
N SER A 249 32.90 -13.99 -1.92
CA SER A 249 32.12 -14.45 -3.07
C SER A 249 31.52 -13.27 -3.83
N ALA A 250 31.16 -13.51 -5.10
CA ALA A 250 30.29 -12.60 -5.83
C ALA A 250 28.94 -12.50 -5.11
N PHE A 251 28.22 -11.40 -5.35
CA PHE A 251 26.96 -11.14 -4.68
C PHE A 251 25.92 -10.72 -5.70
N ARG A 252 24.77 -11.39 -5.73
CA ARG A 252 23.66 -11.00 -6.60
C ARG A 252 22.82 -9.97 -5.86
N VAL A 253 22.52 -8.86 -6.53
CA VAL A 253 21.90 -7.69 -5.91
C VAL A 253 20.76 -7.19 -6.77
N LEU A 254 19.59 -7.00 -6.17
CA LEU A 254 18.45 -6.29 -6.75
C LEU A 254 18.36 -4.91 -6.08
N TYR A 255 18.67 -3.89 -6.85
CA TYR A 255 18.38 -2.51 -6.49
C TYR A 255 16.95 -2.17 -6.89
N THR A 256 16.21 -1.57 -5.95
CA THR A 256 14.92 -0.91 -6.22
C THR A 256 15.05 0.54 -5.79
N LEU A 257 14.96 1.45 -6.76
CA LEU A 257 15.16 2.88 -6.57
C LEU A 257 13.81 3.58 -6.72
N THR A 258 13.39 4.29 -5.68
CA THR A 258 12.12 4.99 -5.63
C THR A 258 12.36 6.48 -5.41
N TRP A 259 11.71 7.35 -6.19
CA TRP A 259 11.76 8.80 -5.95
C TRP A 259 10.36 9.40 -5.97
N PHE A 260 10.11 10.27 -4.98
CA PHE A 260 8.79 10.82 -4.74
C PHE A 260 8.58 12.11 -5.54
N GLU A 261 7.39 12.31 -6.08
CA GLU A 261 7.12 13.48 -6.93
C GLU A 261 6.94 14.76 -6.09
N GLN A 262 6.26 14.65 -4.95
CA GLN A 262 5.88 15.79 -4.11
C GLN A 262 6.89 16.06 -2.97
N LEU A 263 7.53 15.03 -2.45
CA LEU A 263 8.49 15.14 -1.34
C LEU A 263 9.92 15.03 -1.88
N ASP A 264 10.86 15.81 -1.36
CA ASP A 264 12.28 15.72 -1.77
C ASP A 264 12.95 14.46 -1.21
N LEU A 265 12.45 13.29 -1.59
CA LEU A 265 12.84 11.98 -1.07
C LEU A 265 13.29 11.04 -2.19
N VAL A 266 14.31 10.24 -1.88
CA VAL A 266 14.73 9.07 -2.68
C VAL A 266 14.94 7.89 -1.74
N ALA A 267 14.35 6.75 -2.04
CA ALA A 267 14.66 5.50 -1.36
C ALA A 267 15.53 4.60 -2.25
N VAL A 268 16.59 4.05 -1.66
CA VAL A 268 17.45 3.04 -2.28
C VAL A 268 17.29 1.75 -1.50
N ALA A 269 16.49 0.83 -2.03
CA ALA A 269 16.36 -0.52 -1.52
C ALA A 269 17.36 -1.44 -2.22
N THR A 270 18.13 -2.17 -1.44
CA THR A 270 19.19 -3.09 -1.90
C THR A 270 18.90 -4.44 -1.28
N PHE A 271 18.33 -5.36 -2.06
CA PHE A 271 18.22 -6.76 -1.67
C PHE A 271 19.42 -7.51 -2.21
N GLY A 272 20.12 -8.28 -1.40
CA GLY A 272 21.28 -9.03 -1.85
C GLY A 272 21.43 -10.38 -1.16
N SER A 273 22.03 -11.32 -1.90
CA SER A 273 22.29 -12.70 -1.47
C SER A 273 23.47 -13.25 -2.29
N PRO A 274 24.22 -14.25 -1.77
CA PRO A 274 25.11 -15.05 -2.59
C PRO A 274 24.32 -15.66 -3.77
N PRO A 275 24.90 -15.73 -4.99
CA PRO A 275 24.21 -16.26 -6.17
C PRO A 275 23.62 -17.66 -5.97
N GLU A 276 24.32 -18.50 -5.20
CA GLU A 276 23.91 -19.86 -4.85
C GLU A 276 22.64 -19.94 -3.99
N HIS A 277 22.29 -18.86 -3.28
CA HIS A 277 21.12 -18.78 -2.40
C HIS A 277 20.01 -17.89 -2.98
N TRP A 278 20.22 -17.29 -4.15
CA TRP A 278 19.29 -16.30 -4.72
C TRP A 278 17.87 -16.83 -4.90
N ASP A 279 17.74 -18.07 -5.38
CA ASP A 279 16.44 -18.68 -5.63
C ASP A 279 15.79 -19.18 -4.33
N ASP A 280 16.59 -19.57 -3.32
CA ASP A 280 16.09 -20.00 -2.00
C ASP A 280 15.35 -18.87 -1.27
N VAL A 281 15.70 -17.61 -1.56
CA VAL A 281 15.11 -16.42 -0.94
C VAL A 281 14.14 -15.67 -1.84
N ALA A 282 13.68 -16.29 -2.93
CA ALA A 282 12.78 -15.66 -3.89
C ALA A 282 11.48 -15.12 -3.25
N GLU A 283 10.87 -15.89 -2.34
CA GLU A 283 9.66 -15.47 -1.64
C GLU A 283 9.92 -14.29 -0.69
N ALA A 284 10.99 -14.35 0.10
CA ALA A 284 11.38 -13.25 0.99
C ALA A 284 11.66 -11.97 0.19
N ARG A 285 12.37 -12.08 -0.94
CA ARG A 285 12.64 -10.98 -1.87
C ARG A 285 11.36 -10.37 -2.42
N GLN A 286 10.41 -11.19 -2.84
CA GLN A 286 9.12 -10.74 -3.38
C GLN A 286 8.27 -10.04 -2.30
N MET A 287 8.11 -10.65 -1.13
CA MET A 287 7.29 -10.04 -0.06
C MET A 287 7.84 -8.70 0.39
N MET A 288 9.17 -8.57 0.44
CA MET A 288 9.82 -7.33 0.83
C MET A 288 9.85 -6.25 -0.29
N SER A 289 9.61 -6.60 -1.56
CA SER A 289 9.50 -5.58 -2.63
C SER A 289 8.20 -4.78 -2.54
N GLU A 290 7.20 -5.31 -1.82
CA GLU A 290 5.89 -4.67 -1.57
C GLU A 290 5.90 -3.71 -0.38
N VAL A 291 7.08 -3.15 -0.04
CA VAL A 291 7.24 -2.20 1.06
C VAL A 291 6.39 -0.94 0.87
N VAL A 292 5.67 -0.57 1.92
CA VAL A 292 5.04 0.74 2.05
C VAL A 292 6.05 1.68 2.73
N LEU A 293 6.73 2.49 1.93
CA LEU A 293 7.82 3.36 2.42
C LEU A 293 7.32 4.54 3.25
N ILE A 294 6.18 5.12 2.90
CA ILE A 294 5.56 6.27 3.57
C ILE A 294 4.12 5.91 3.89
N GLY A 295 3.78 5.92 5.16
CA GLY A 295 2.45 5.65 5.68
C GLY A 295 1.50 6.84 5.64
N PRO A 296 0.20 6.58 5.86
CA PRO A 296 -0.85 7.60 5.77
C PRO A 296 -0.74 8.73 6.80
N ASN A 297 -0.06 8.48 7.93
CA ASN A 297 0.10 9.45 9.02
C ASN A 297 1.47 10.14 9.02
N PHE A 298 2.34 9.84 8.04
CA PHE A 298 3.64 10.50 7.96
C PHE A 298 3.49 12.02 7.88
N GLY A 299 4.10 12.72 8.83
CA GLY A 299 4.07 14.19 8.92
C GLY A 299 2.77 14.78 9.46
N ARG A 300 1.83 13.96 9.96
CA ARG A 300 0.71 14.44 10.77
C ARG A 300 1.18 14.60 12.21
N GLU A 301 1.08 15.79 12.77
CA GLU A 301 1.30 15.98 14.20
C GLU A 301 0.23 15.18 14.96
N GLU A 302 0.66 14.30 15.87
CA GLU A 302 -0.23 13.82 16.92
C GLU A 302 -0.65 15.06 17.71
N THR A 303 -1.91 15.48 17.56
CA THR A 303 -2.48 16.45 18.48
C THR A 303 -2.54 15.76 19.84
N GLU A 304 -1.50 15.95 20.65
CA GLU A 304 -1.52 15.68 22.09
C GLU A 304 -2.80 16.30 22.64
N GLY A 305 -3.70 15.44 23.08
CA GLY A 305 -4.91 15.87 23.75
C GLY A 305 -4.51 16.56 25.04
N ASP A 306 -4.72 17.88 25.08
CA ASP A 306 -4.90 18.63 26.31
C ASP A 306 -5.93 17.86 27.16
N SER A 307 -5.43 17.19 28.20
CA SER A 307 -6.28 16.60 29.23
C SER A 307 -6.83 17.73 30.11
N PRO A 308 -8.11 17.69 30.49
CA PRO A 308 -8.71 18.67 31.39
C PRO A 308 -8.13 18.62 32.81
#